data_AF-A0A7M3MSH6-F1
#
_entry.id   AF-A0A7M3MSH6-F1
#
_cell.length_a   1.000
_cell.length_b   1.000
_cell.length_c   1.000
_cell.angle_alpha   90.00
_cell.angle_beta   90.00
_cell.angle_gamma   90.00
#
_symmetry.space_group_name_H-M   'P 1'
#
loop_
_entity.id
_entity.type
_entity.pdbx_description
1 polymer ?
#
loop_
_entity_poly.entity_id
_entity_poly.type
_entity_poly.pdbx_seq_one_letter_code
_entity_poly.pdbx_strand_id
1 'polypeptide(L)'
;LIDYNRCGIPLLEIVSHPDIRDPETAQAYLRELQAIVRAVDVSDARMDQGSIRCDANVSVRRAGAPLGTRTEIKNLNSVRSVGRAIAYEARRQVVVLEDGGAIRMETRHWDEGRGVTETLRVKESVTDYRYFPDPDLVAVTSPPAAVERIRARMPELPAATRARLLAAGVPRPHAVALVGTDALGVYDDAVDRGADPVVAANWLVGDVAGQLTSEGLELADSGFTGAHLFELVRLIDDGTLSTKLAKQVLAGVIAGRGGKGPAEVAQEQGLQQVSDEGELRAIVAQVVADNARTVDDIRGGNTKAIGALVGQVMKATRGQADPRKTNELLRELIG
;
A
#
# COMPACT_ATOMS: atom_id res chain seq x y z
N LEU A 1 18.97 36.96 4.27
CA LEU A 1 19.93 36.24 3.41
C LEU A 1 19.17 35.77 2.18
N ILE A 2 19.70 35.98 0.98
CA ILE A 2 19.12 35.46 -0.26
C ILE A 2 20.02 34.31 -0.71
N ASP A 3 19.45 33.14 -0.99
CA ASP A 3 20.17 31.95 -1.46
C ASP A 3 19.69 31.58 -2.87
N TYR A 4 20.61 31.54 -3.83
CA TYR A 4 20.36 31.25 -5.24
C TYR A 4 20.57 29.77 -5.62
N ASN A 5 20.88 28.89 -4.66
CA ASN A 5 21.12 27.46 -4.92
C ASN A 5 19.95 26.74 -5.61
N ARG A 6 18.73 27.29 -5.52
CA ARG A 6 17.53 26.77 -6.19
C ARG A 6 17.16 27.49 -7.50
N CYS A 7 17.92 28.49 -7.91
CA CYS A 7 17.67 29.25 -9.14
C CYS A 7 17.93 28.36 -10.37
N GLY A 8 16.99 28.35 -11.31
CA GLY A 8 17.14 27.59 -12.57
C GLY A 8 16.87 26.09 -12.49
N ILE A 9 16.45 25.55 -11.33
CA ILE A 9 16.03 24.15 -11.23
C ILE A 9 14.77 23.94 -12.12
N PRO A 10 14.72 22.90 -12.97
CA PRO A 10 13.56 22.61 -13.80
C PRO A 10 12.28 22.42 -12.98
N LEU A 11 11.17 22.99 -13.45
CA LEU A 11 9.84 22.86 -12.84
C LEU A 11 8.81 22.51 -13.91
N LEU A 12 7.82 21.71 -13.52
CA LEU A 12 6.62 21.42 -14.30
C LEU A 12 5.41 21.93 -13.52
N GLU A 13 4.63 22.82 -14.13
CA GLU A 13 3.38 23.32 -13.56
C GLU A 13 2.20 22.54 -14.15
N ILE A 14 1.40 21.91 -13.27
CA ILE A 14 0.22 21.12 -13.67
C ILE A 14 -0.99 21.80 -13.05
N VAL A 15 -1.82 22.39 -13.92
CA VAL A 15 -3.07 23.06 -13.52
C VAL A 15 -4.24 22.14 -13.85
N SER A 16 -4.95 21.68 -12.82
CA SER A 16 -6.18 20.91 -13.01
C SER A 16 -7.34 21.81 -13.43
N HIS A 17 -8.29 21.25 -14.17
CA HIS A 17 -9.62 21.86 -14.27
C HIS A 17 -10.30 21.94 -12.89
N PRO A 18 -11.26 22.86 -12.68
CA PRO A 18 -11.97 23.00 -11.41
C PRO A 18 -13.05 21.91 -11.26
N ASP A 19 -12.65 20.63 -11.30
CA ASP A 19 -13.55 19.46 -11.24
C ASP A 19 -13.58 18.78 -9.88
N ILE A 20 -12.58 19.03 -9.03
CA ILE A 20 -12.52 18.54 -7.65
C ILE A 20 -13.65 19.20 -6.84
N ARG A 21 -14.42 18.38 -6.10
CA ARG A 21 -15.62 18.84 -5.36
C ARG A 21 -15.51 18.73 -3.85
N ASP A 22 -14.54 17.97 -3.36
CA ASP A 22 -14.41 17.67 -1.95
C ASP A 22 -12.93 17.48 -1.55
N PRO A 23 -12.60 17.67 -0.25
CA PRO A 23 -11.25 17.50 0.26
C PRO A 23 -10.65 16.12 0.00
N GLU A 24 -11.45 15.06 0.06
CA GLU A 24 -11.02 13.67 -0.11
C GLU A 24 -10.55 13.43 -1.55
N THR A 25 -11.32 13.91 -2.54
CA THR A 25 -10.97 13.88 -3.96
C THR A 25 -9.73 14.73 -4.24
N ALA A 26 -9.56 15.88 -3.58
CA ALA A 26 -8.35 16.70 -3.70
C ALA A 26 -7.10 15.93 -3.24
N GLN A 27 -7.21 15.23 -2.11
CA GLN A 27 -6.14 14.37 -1.61
C GLN A 27 -5.88 13.19 -2.55
N ALA A 28 -6.92 12.54 -3.06
CA ALA A 28 -6.80 11.42 -3.99
C ALA A 28 -6.13 11.85 -5.30
N TYR A 29 -6.51 13.00 -5.86
CA TYR A 29 -5.88 13.60 -7.03
C TYR A 29 -4.39 13.82 -6.81
N LEU A 30 -4.01 14.43 -5.68
CA LEU A 30 -2.61 14.71 -5.39
C LEU A 30 -1.80 13.42 -5.17
N ARG A 31 -2.36 12.42 -4.47
CA ARG A 31 -1.71 11.09 -4.31
C ARG A 31 -1.52 10.39 -5.64
N GLU A 32 -2.52 10.42 -6.52
CA GLU A 32 -2.42 9.80 -7.85
C GLU A 32 -1.38 10.52 -8.70
N LEU A 33 -1.33 11.86 -8.66
CA LEU A 33 -0.31 12.63 -9.35
C LEU A 33 1.10 12.31 -8.85
N GLN A 34 1.29 12.21 -7.52
CA GLN A 34 2.56 11.75 -6.94
C GLN A 34 2.94 10.35 -7.43
N ALA A 35 1.99 9.43 -7.47
CA ALA A 35 2.23 8.07 -7.94
C ALA A 35 2.63 8.03 -9.43
N ILE A 36 1.96 8.82 -10.28
CA ILE A 36 2.30 8.93 -11.71
C ILE A 36 3.70 9.51 -11.89
N VAL A 37 4.02 10.62 -11.22
CA VAL A 37 5.30 11.31 -11.34
C VAL A 37 6.47 10.43 -10.89
N ARG A 38 6.28 9.65 -9.81
CA ARG A 38 7.26 8.66 -9.35
C ARG A 38 7.38 7.49 -10.31
N ALA A 39 6.26 6.98 -10.82
CA ALA A 39 6.26 5.86 -11.76
C ALA A 39 7.08 6.20 -13.02
N VAL A 40 6.94 7.41 -13.54
CA VAL A 40 7.69 7.87 -14.73
C VAL A 40 9.11 8.36 -14.42
N ASP A 41 9.52 8.32 -13.15
CA ASP A 41 10.87 8.67 -12.67
C ASP A 41 11.35 10.08 -13.06
N VAL A 42 10.47 11.08 -12.95
CA VAL A 42 10.83 12.50 -13.23
C VAL A 42 10.96 13.35 -11.96
N SER A 43 10.52 12.84 -10.80
CA SER A 43 10.67 13.48 -9.49
C SER A 43 10.31 12.51 -8.36
N ASP A 44 10.96 12.65 -7.21
CA ASP A 44 10.62 11.94 -5.97
C ASP A 44 9.21 12.30 -5.44
N ALA A 45 8.63 13.41 -5.93
CA ALA A 45 7.30 13.91 -5.60
C ALA A 45 7.05 13.96 -4.08
N ARG A 46 8.02 14.49 -3.32
CA ARG A 46 8.00 14.64 -1.86
C ARG A 46 7.62 16.06 -1.48
N MET A 47 6.49 16.21 -0.77
CA MET A 47 6.00 17.51 -0.34
C MET A 47 6.84 18.10 0.79
N ASP A 48 7.32 17.25 1.70
CA ASP A 48 8.14 17.63 2.85
C ASP A 48 9.53 18.14 2.45
N GLN A 49 10.06 17.66 1.32
CA GLN A 49 11.29 18.16 0.71
C GLN A 49 11.03 19.25 -0.35
N GLY A 50 9.76 19.53 -0.65
CA GLY A 50 9.33 20.54 -1.60
C GLY A 50 9.69 20.23 -3.06
N SER A 51 9.84 18.95 -3.44
CA SER A 51 9.98 18.49 -4.83
C SER A 51 8.65 18.37 -5.55
N ILE A 52 7.52 18.31 -4.82
CA ILE A 52 6.19 18.63 -5.33
C ILE A 52 5.53 19.67 -4.43
N ARG A 53 4.83 20.64 -5.04
CA ARG A 53 4.14 21.73 -4.34
C ARG A 53 2.71 21.81 -4.86
N CYS A 54 1.80 22.26 -3.98
CA CYS A 54 0.40 22.41 -4.33
C CYS A 54 -0.13 23.70 -3.71
N ASP A 55 -0.74 24.54 -4.55
CA ASP A 55 -1.60 25.64 -4.13
C ASP A 55 -3.05 25.25 -4.46
N ALA A 56 -3.99 25.48 -3.54
CA ALA A 56 -5.38 25.08 -3.69
C ALA A 56 -6.29 26.28 -3.97
N ASN A 57 -7.09 26.22 -5.03
CA ASN A 57 -8.08 27.25 -5.33
C ASN A 57 -9.46 26.76 -4.89
N VAL A 58 -10.10 27.46 -3.95
CA VAL A 58 -11.38 27.07 -3.35
C VAL A 58 -12.43 28.14 -3.59
N SER A 59 -13.61 27.72 -4.04
CA SER A 59 -14.82 28.53 -4.13
C SER A 59 -16.03 27.66 -3.78
N VAL A 60 -16.98 28.19 -3.02
CA VAL A 60 -18.27 27.51 -2.78
C VAL A 60 -19.39 28.12 -3.64
N ARG A 61 -20.45 27.34 -3.85
CA ARG A 61 -21.65 27.78 -4.59
C ARG A 61 -22.89 27.01 -4.15
N ARG A 62 -24.07 27.60 -4.36
CA ARG A 62 -25.33 26.85 -4.27
C ARG A 62 -25.42 25.83 -5.40
N ALA A 63 -26.13 24.73 -5.18
CA ALA A 63 -26.35 23.72 -6.20
C ALA A 63 -26.96 24.35 -7.48
N GLY A 64 -26.41 24.00 -8.65
CA GLY A 64 -26.82 24.55 -9.94
C GLY A 64 -26.33 25.96 -10.27
N ALA A 65 -25.74 26.70 -9.32
CA ALA A 65 -25.19 28.03 -9.59
C ALA A 65 -23.82 27.95 -10.29
N PRO A 66 -23.34 29.05 -10.92
CA PRO A 66 -21.96 29.20 -11.36
C PRO A 66 -20.95 29.12 -10.21
N LEU A 67 -19.67 28.87 -10.52
CA LEU A 67 -18.59 28.92 -9.54
C LEU A 67 -18.51 30.31 -8.89
N GLY A 68 -18.32 30.32 -7.56
CA GLY A 68 -18.16 31.55 -6.78
C GLY A 68 -16.76 32.16 -6.90
N THR A 69 -16.55 33.26 -6.18
CA THR A 69 -15.22 33.89 -6.08
C THR A 69 -14.24 32.93 -5.42
N ARG A 70 -13.09 32.70 -6.07
CA ARG A 70 -12.04 31.83 -5.55
C ARG A 70 -11.14 32.53 -4.53
N THR A 71 -10.67 31.76 -3.56
CA THR A 71 -9.49 32.06 -2.76
C THR A 71 -8.39 31.05 -3.06
N GLU A 72 -7.15 31.53 -3.15
CA GLU A 72 -5.96 30.72 -3.37
C GLU A 72 -5.27 30.46 -2.02
N ILE A 73 -5.19 29.21 -1.60
CA ILE A 73 -4.51 28.79 -0.37
C ILE A 73 -3.08 28.36 -0.71
N LYS A 74 -2.10 28.91 0.01
CA LYS A 74 -0.67 28.57 -0.07
C LYS A 74 -0.18 27.93 1.22
N ASN A 75 1.07 27.44 1.18
CA ASN A 75 1.76 26.76 2.29
C ASN A 75 1.13 25.40 2.67
N LEU A 76 0.85 24.57 1.67
CA LEU A 76 0.32 23.23 1.86
C LEU A 76 1.47 22.21 1.74
N ASN A 77 2.04 21.82 2.88
CA ASN A 77 3.25 20.99 2.95
C ASN A 77 2.99 19.48 3.02
N SER A 78 1.71 19.06 3.07
CA SER A 78 1.35 17.65 3.04
C SER A 78 -0.02 17.43 2.38
N VAL A 79 -0.27 16.21 1.90
CA VAL A 79 -1.58 15.81 1.37
C VAL A 79 -2.67 16.03 2.43
N ARG A 80 -2.36 15.74 3.71
CA ARG A 80 -3.28 15.98 4.83
C ARG A 80 -3.59 17.47 4.99
N SER A 81 -2.57 18.34 4.88
CA SER A 81 -2.71 19.79 4.95
C SER A 81 -3.63 20.31 3.85
N VAL A 82 -3.50 19.81 2.62
CA VAL A 82 -4.39 20.16 1.49
C VAL A 82 -5.84 19.89 1.84
N GLY A 83 -6.16 18.68 2.31
CA GLY A 83 -7.52 18.32 2.70
C GLY A 83 -8.08 19.19 3.82
N ARG A 84 -7.29 19.39 4.91
CA ARG A 84 -7.69 20.22 6.05
C ARG A 84 -7.94 21.68 5.63
N ALA A 85 -7.05 22.24 4.82
CA ALA A 85 -7.14 23.62 4.38
C ALA A 85 -8.35 23.87 3.47
N ILE A 86 -8.61 22.96 2.52
CA ILE A 86 -9.80 23.02 1.66
C ILE A 86 -11.07 22.92 2.51
N ALA A 87 -11.12 21.97 3.46
CA ALA A 87 -12.28 21.79 4.33
C ALA A 87 -12.55 23.02 5.21
N TYR A 88 -11.49 23.64 5.75
CA TYR A 88 -11.60 24.87 6.53
C TYR A 88 -12.08 26.03 5.68
N GLU A 89 -11.43 26.26 4.53
CA GLU A 89 -11.74 27.40 3.67
C GLU A 89 -13.14 27.30 3.08
N ALA A 90 -13.59 26.12 2.67
CA ALA A 90 -14.96 25.91 2.22
C ALA A 90 -15.98 26.29 3.31
N ARG A 91 -15.77 25.85 4.57
CA ARG A 91 -16.64 26.22 5.70
C ARG A 91 -16.62 27.71 5.96
N ARG A 92 -15.44 28.33 5.96
CA ARG A 92 -15.29 29.79 6.11
C ARG A 92 -16.10 30.54 5.06
N GLN A 93 -15.98 30.14 3.79
CA GLN A 93 -16.71 30.81 2.72
C GLN A 93 -18.22 30.65 2.87
N VAL A 94 -18.70 29.47 3.28
CA VAL A 94 -20.12 29.24 3.56
C VAL A 94 -20.62 30.19 4.65
N VAL A 95 -19.94 30.25 5.80
CA VAL A 95 -20.31 31.14 6.92
C VAL A 95 -20.38 32.60 6.47
N VAL A 96 -19.35 33.08 5.77
CA VAL A 96 -19.33 34.48 5.27
C VAL A 96 -20.51 34.76 4.34
N LEU A 97 -20.88 33.83 3.47
CA LEU A 97 -21.99 34.01 2.53
C LEU A 97 -23.37 33.88 3.22
N GLU A 98 -23.49 33.01 4.22
CA GLU A 98 -24.73 32.84 5.00
C GLU A 98 -24.99 34.03 5.92
N ASP A 99 -23.94 34.67 6.44
CA ASP A 99 -24.01 35.92 7.21
C ASP A 99 -24.26 37.17 6.33
N GLY A 100 -24.47 36.99 5.02
CA GLY A 100 -24.75 38.08 4.07
C GLY A 100 -23.51 38.84 3.58
N GLY A 101 -22.31 38.33 3.89
CA GLY A 101 -21.05 38.85 3.39
C GLY A 101 -20.73 38.42 1.95
N ALA A 102 -19.56 38.83 1.46
CA ALA A 102 -19.07 38.49 0.12
C ALA A 102 -17.63 37.98 0.16
N ILE A 103 -17.34 36.94 -0.61
CA ILE A 103 -15.98 36.42 -0.78
C ILE A 103 -15.19 37.31 -1.73
N ARG A 104 -14.02 37.74 -1.28
CA ARG A 104 -13.05 38.49 -2.08
C ARG A 104 -11.98 37.56 -2.63
N MET A 105 -11.37 37.95 -3.75
CA MET A 105 -10.24 37.20 -4.29
C MET A 105 -9.01 37.46 -3.42
N GLU A 106 -8.57 36.43 -2.71
CA GLU A 106 -7.50 36.52 -1.73
C GLU A 106 -6.48 35.41 -1.94
N THR A 107 -5.21 35.71 -1.66
CA THR A 107 -4.22 34.68 -1.37
C THR A 107 -4.19 34.50 0.15
N ARG A 108 -4.44 33.28 0.61
CA ARG A 108 -4.49 32.91 2.01
C ARG A 108 -3.34 31.96 2.36
N HIS A 109 -2.83 32.04 3.59
CA HIS A 109 -1.83 31.14 4.14
C HIS A 109 -2.49 30.08 5.00
N TRP A 110 -2.11 28.82 4.83
CA TRP A 110 -2.49 27.76 5.76
C TRP A 110 -1.54 27.74 6.96
N ASP A 111 -2.10 27.93 8.17
CA ASP A 111 -1.42 27.73 9.45
C ASP A 111 -1.68 26.29 9.94
N GLU A 112 -0.66 25.43 9.87
CA GLU A 112 -0.78 24.01 10.22
C GLU A 112 -1.10 23.79 11.70
N GLY A 113 -0.53 24.63 12.59
CA GLY A 113 -0.62 24.50 14.04
C GLY A 113 -1.98 24.92 14.57
N ARG A 114 -2.53 26.03 14.04
CA ARG A 114 -3.87 26.51 14.40
C ARG A 114 -4.97 25.86 13.58
N GLY A 115 -4.64 25.29 12.42
CA GLY A 115 -5.61 24.66 11.51
C GLY A 115 -6.57 25.65 10.87
N VAL A 116 -6.08 26.86 10.55
CA VAL A 116 -6.87 27.95 9.96
C VAL A 116 -6.16 28.53 8.74
N THR A 117 -6.93 29.14 7.84
CA THR A 117 -6.36 29.98 6.77
C THR A 117 -6.39 31.46 7.17
N GLU A 118 -5.30 32.17 6.94
CA GLU A 118 -5.19 33.62 7.20
C GLU A 118 -4.98 34.40 5.91
N THR A 119 -5.51 35.62 5.82
CA THR A 119 -5.32 36.46 4.63
C THR A 119 -3.87 36.93 4.56
N LEU A 120 -3.15 36.61 3.48
CA LEU A 120 -1.83 37.20 3.20
C LEU A 120 -1.98 38.50 2.42
N ARG A 121 -2.75 38.45 1.34
CA ARG A 121 -3.01 39.59 0.47
C ARG A 121 -4.40 39.50 -0.13
N VAL A 122 -5.04 40.66 -0.26
CA VAL A 122 -6.25 40.84 -1.07
C VAL A 122 -5.80 41.23 -2.47
N LYS A 123 -6.27 40.54 -3.51
CA LYS A 123 -5.97 40.91 -4.90
C LYS A 123 -6.95 41.99 -5.33
N GLU A 124 -6.48 43.23 -5.44
CA GLU A 124 -7.29 44.36 -5.93
C GLU A 124 -7.40 44.38 -7.47
N SER A 125 -6.47 43.74 -8.16
CA SER A 125 -6.44 43.59 -9.63
C SER A 125 -5.75 42.29 -10.06
N VAL A 126 -5.94 41.89 -11.33
CA VAL A 126 -5.15 40.82 -11.94
C VAL A 126 -3.75 41.36 -12.19
N THR A 127 -2.72 40.71 -11.64
CA THR A 127 -1.33 41.11 -11.87
C THR A 127 -0.98 40.95 -13.35
N ASP A 128 -0.56 42.04 -13.99
CA ASP A 128 -0.02 41.98 -15.35
C ASP A 128 1.43 41.47 -15.30
N TYR A 129 1.60 40.19 -15.66
CA TYR A 129 2.90 39.54 -15.73
C TYR A 129 3.71 39.92 -16.97
N ARG A 130 3.13 40.68 -17.91
CA ARG A 130 3.77 41.12 -19.15
C ARG A 130 4.45 39.96 -19.91
N TYR A 131 3.74 38.84 -20.07
CA TYR A 131 4.27 37.69 -20.82
C TYR A 131 4.60 38.09 -22.26
N PHE A 132 5.82 37.77 -22.70
CA PHE A 132 6.26 37.84 -24.08
C PHE A 132 7.17 36.64 -24.40
N PRO A 133 7.31 36.22 -25.67
CA PRO A 133 8.23 35.16 -26.04
C PRO A 133 9.66 35.52 -25.66
N ASP A 134 10.35 34.60 -24.98
CA ASP A 134 11.75 34.80 -24.60
C ASP A 134 12.64 34.85 -25.86
N PRO A 135 13.31 35.98 -26.16
CA PRO A 135 14.11 36.13 -27.37
C PRO A 135 15.43 35.37 -27.31
N ASP A 136 15.88 34.98 -26.11
CA ASP A 136 17.14 34.26 -25.90
C ASP A 136 16.96 32.74 -26.14
N LEU A 137 15.71 32.26 -26.19
CA LEU A 137 15.37 30.86 -26.39
C LEU A 137 14.84 30.59 -27.80
N VAL A 138 15.36 29.54 -28.44
CA VAL A 138 14.81 29.04 -29.70
C VAL A 138 13.54 28.24 -29.46
N ALA A 139 12.61 28.28 -30.42
CA ALA A 139 11.40 27.49 -30.35
C ALA A 139 11.73 25.98 -30.29
N VAL A 140 11.26 25.32 -29.24
CA VAL A 140 11.39 23.87 -29.09
C VAL A 140 10.26 23.19 -29.87
N THR A 141 10.61 22.24 -30.75
CA THR A 141 9.64 21.42 -31.48
C THR A 141 9.67 19.98 -30.97
N SER A 142 8.51 19.33 -30.93
CA SER A 142 8.36 17.94 -30.50
C SER A 142 8.02 17.05 -31.70
N PRO A 143 9.02 16.57 -32.47
CA PRO A 143 8.75 15.77 -33.66
C PRO A 143 8.05 14.46 -33.27
N PRO A 144 7.09 13.94 -34.10
CA PRO A 144 6.33 12.74 -33.78
C PRO A 144 7.20 11.54 -33.41
N ALA A 145 8.32 11.35 -34.11
CA ALA A 145 9.28 10.29 -33.80
C ALA A 145 9.90 10.40 -32.40
N ALA A 146 10.09 11.61 -31.86
CA ALA A 146 10.56 11.79 -30.49
C ALA A 146 9.47 11.44 -29.46
N VAL A 147 8.22 11.85 -29.74
CA VAL A 147 7.07 11.52 -28.89
C VAL A 147 6.89 10.00 -28.81
N GLU A 148 6.96 9.29 -29.94
CA GLU A 148 6.81 7.83 -29.95
C GLU A 148 7.96 7.11 -29.25
N ARG A 149 9.20 7.63 -29.33
CA ARG A 149 10.32 7.08 -28.54
C ARG A 149 10.10 7.22 -27.04
N ILE A 150 9.52 8.34 -26.57
CA ILE A 150 9.18 8.54 -25.16
C ILE A 150 8.05 7.59 -24.78
N ARG A 151 6.98 7.55 -25.57
CA ARG A 151 5.83 6.67 -25.35
C ARG A 151 6.24 5.20 -25.21
N ALA A 152 7.15 4.72 -26.06
CA ALA A 152 7.64 3.34 -26.01
C ALA A 152 8.45 2.97 -24.75
N ARG A 153 8.95 3.97 -24.01
CA ARG A 153 9.71 3.78 -22.75
C ARG A 153 8.87 4.08 -21.51
N MET A 154 7.62 4.50 -21.69
CA MET A 154 6.75 4.82 -20.55
C MET A 154 6.49 3.54 -19.75
N PRO A 155 6.67 3.59 -18.42
CA PRO A 155 6.33 2.46 -17.56
C PRO A 155 4.82 2.29 -17.48
N GLU A 156 4.39 1.14 -16.95
CA GLU A 156 2.99 0.93 -16.61
C GLU A 156 2.58 1.96 -15.53
N LEU A 157 1.55 2.75 -15.83
CA LEU A 157 1.07 3.77 -14.89
C LEU A 157 0.22 3.15 -13.77
N PRO A 158 0.15 3.77 -12.58
CA PRO A 158 -0.56 3.24 -11.42
C PRO A 158 -2.00 2.78 -11.70
N ALA A 159 -2.74 3.51 -12.54
CA ALA A 159 -4.11 3.14 -12.91
C ALA A 159 -4.17 1.85 -13.76
N ALA A 160 -3.23 1.68 -14.70
CA ALA A 160 -3.13 0.47 -15.51
C ALA A 160 -2.72 -0.73 -14.65
N THR A 161 -1.73 -0.56 -13.78
CA THR A 161 -1.30 -1.58 -12.82
C THR A 161 -2.47 -2.03 -11.92
N ARG A 162 -3.23 -1.09 -11.34
CA ARG A 162 -4.41 -1.46 -10.53
C ARG A 162 -5.43 -2.26 -11.34
N ALA A 163 -5.69 -1.87 -12.59
CA ALA A 163 -6.61 -2.59 -13.46
C ALA A 163 -6.11 -4.02 -13.77
N ARG A 164 -4.81 -4.18 -14.05
CA ARG A 164 -4.15 -5.49 -14.26
C ARG A 164 -4.28 -6.40 -13.04
N LEU A 165 -3.96 -5.89 -11.85
CA LEU A 165 -4.06 -6.66 -10.60
C LEU A 165 -5.51 -7.10 -10.32
N LEU A 166 -6.47 -6.19 -10.49
CA LEU A 166 -7.89 -6.52 -10.33
C LEU A 166 -8.36 -7.58 -11.34
N ALA A 167 -7.91 -7.50 -12.59
CA ALA A 167 -8.22 -8.49 -13.62
C ALA A 167 -7.63 -9.87 -13.29
N ALA A 168 -6.50 -9.92 -12.59
CA ALA A 168 -5.89 -11.15 -12.07
C ALA A 168 -6.58 -11.69 -10.80
N GLY A 169 -7.67 -11.07 -10.35
CA GLY A 169 -8.43 -11.51 -9.16
C GLY A 169 -7.90 -10.96 -7.83
N VAL A 170 -6.86 -10.13 -7.84
CA VAL A 170 -6.30 -9.55 -6.61
C VAL A 170 -7.34 -8.63 -5.97
N PRO A 171 -7.65 -8.79 -4.67
CA PRO A 171 -8.60 -7.92 -3.97
C PRO A 171 -8.17 -6.45 -4.05
N ARG A 172 -9.14 -5.54 -4.25
CA ARG A 172 -8.88 -4.10 -4.39
C ARG A 172 -7.98 -3.52 -3.27
N PRO A 173 -8.14 -3.86 -1.98
CA PRO A 173 -7.26 -3.36 -0.94
C PRO A 173 -5.79 -3.76 -1.17
N HIS A 174 -5.53 -4.98 -1.64
CA HIS A 174 -4.17 -5.46 -1.91
C HIS A 174 -3.60 -4.82 -3.17
N ALA A 175 -4.40 -4.68 -4.22
CA ALA A 175 -3.98 -3.96 -5.43
C ALA A 175 -3.55 -2.52 -5.12
N VAL A 176 -4.32 -1.81 -4.28
CA VAL A 176 -3.97 -0.45 -3.84
C VAL A 176 -2.70 -0.43 -2.99
N ALA A 177 -2.47 -1.44 -2.15
CA ALA A 177 -1.29 -1.53 -1.28
C ALA A 177 0.00 -1.84 -2.06
N LEU A 178 -0.08 -2.56 -3.18
CA LEU A 178 1.09 -2.92 -3.98
C LEU A 178 1.53 -1.79 -4.93
N VAL A 179 0.58 -1.06 -5.52
CA VAL A 179 0.87 -0.08 -6.57
C VAL A 179 1.76 1.04 -6.07
N GLY A 180 2.87 1.28 -6.79
CA GLY A 180 3.84 2.33 -6.45
C GLY A 180 4.74 1.96 -5.26
N THR A 181 4.85 0.67 -4.94
CA THR A 181 5.76 0.15 -3.90
C THR A 181 6.72 -0.88 -4.50
N ASP A 182 7.86 -1.11 -3.84
CA ASP A 182 8.83 -2.13 -4.26
C ASP A 182 8.25 -3.56 -4.22
N ALA A 183 7.21 -3.76 -3.41
CA ALA A 183 6.50 -5.04 -3.34
C ALA A 183 5.83 -5.43 -4.67
N LEU A 184 5.52 -4.46 -5.54
CA LEU A 184 5.01 -4.75 -6.88
C LEU A 184 6.04 -5.50 -7.73
N GLY A 185 7.32 -5.16 -7.62
CA GLY A 185 8.38 -5.85 -8.35
C GLY A 185 8.56 -7.31 -7.88
N VAL A 186 8.49 -7.52 -6.56
CA VAL A 186 8.52 -8.88 -5.96
C VAL A 186 7.28 -9.68 -6.38
N TYR A 187 6.12 -9.05 -6.44
CA TYR A 187 4.89 -9.64 -6.91
C TYR A 187 5.00 -10.08 -8.38
N ASP A 188 5.42 -9.18 -9.27
CA ASP A 188 5.50 -9.46 -10.71
C ASP A 188 6.51 -10.58 -11.00
N ASP A 189 7.70 -10.57 -10.36
CA ASP A 189 8.69 -11.66 -10.49
C ASP A 189 8.16 -13.01 -9.97
N ALA A 190 7.38 -13.03 -8.88
CA ALA A 190 6.78 -14.27 -8.38
C ALA A 190 5.70 -14.82 -9.33
N VAL A 191 4.86 -13.94 -9.90
CA VAL A 191 3.80 -14.31 -10.85
C VAL A 191 4.39 -14.77 -12.17
N ASP A 192 5.44 -14.13 -12.67
CA ASP A 192 6.16 -14.54 -13.89
C ASP A 192 6.79 -15.94 -13.74
N ARG A 193 7.11 -16.34 -12.49
CA ARG A 193 7.58 -17.70 -12.16
C ARG A 193 6.45 -18.72 -12.00
N GLY A 194 5.19 -18.29 -11.98
CA GLY A 194 4.02 -19.14 -11.90
C GLY A 194 3.32 -19.19 -10.54
N ALA A 195 3.61 -18.26 -9.62
CA ALA A 195 2.83 -18.14 -8.39
C ALA A 195 1.38 -17.69 -8.71
N ASP A 196 0.40 -18.18 -7.95
CA ASP A 196 -0.96 -17.67 -8.05
C ASP A 196 -0.99 -16.16 -7.69
N PRO A 197 -1.52 -15.29 -8.56
CA PRO A 197 -1.58 -13.84 -8.34
C PRO A 197 -2.24 -13.45 -7.02
N VAL A 198 -3.34 -14.11 -6.65
CA VAL A 198 -4.09 -13.76 -5.45
C VAL A 198 -3.30 -14.15 -4.20
N VAL A 199 -2.71 -15.35 -4.21
CA VAL A 199 -1.87 -15.85 -3.11
C VAL A 199 -0.62 -14.99 -2.94
N ALA A 200 0.08 -14.65 -4.03
CA ALA A 200 1.28 -13.80 -3.99
C ALA A 200 0.98 -12.41 -3.40
N ALA A 201 -0.10 -11.76 -3.84
CA ALA A 201 -0.52 -10.47 -3.31
C ALA A 201 -0.89 -10.55 -1.81
N ASN A 202 -1.58 -11.62 -1.40
CA ASN A 202 -1.96 -11.82 0.00
C ASN A 202 -0.74 -11.98 0.91
N TRP A 203 0.26 -12.77 0.48
CA TRP A 203 1.50 -12.95 1.25
C TRP A 203 2.27 -11.65 1.37
N LEU A 204 2.39 -10.87 0.30
CA LEU A 204 3.13 -9.61 0.32
C LEU A 204 2.50 -8.56 1.23
N VAL A 205 1.20 -8.34 1.08
CA VAL A 205 0.47 -7.31 1.85
C VAL A 205 0.24 -7.73 3.31
N GLY A 206 0.16 -9.04 3.58
CA GLY A 206 -0.06 -9.58 4.90
C GLY A 206 1.24 -9.97 5.61
N ASP A 207 1.67 -11.21 5.39
CA ASP A 207 2.72 -11.85 6.18
C ASP A 207 4.13 -11.27 5.95
N VAL A 208 4.49 -10.93 4.70
CA VAL A 208 5.78 -10.31 4.40
C VAL A 208 5.85 -8.90 5.00
N ALA A 209 4.85 -8.05 4.74
CA ALA A 209 4.78 -6.72 5.33
C ALA A 209 4.80 -6.76 6.87
N GLY A 210 4.08 -7.72 7.47
CA GLY A 210 4.08 -7.95 8.91
C GLY A 210 5.45 -8.35 9.46
N GLN A 211 6.14 -9.27 8.78
CA GLN A 211 7.48 -9.73 9.19
C GLN A 211 8.50 -8.59 9.11
N LEU A 212 8.52 -7.85 8.00
CA LEU A 212 9.38 -6.69 7.81
C LEU A 212 9.16 -5.64 8.90
N THR A 213 7.89 -5.34 9.21
CA THR A 213 7.53 -4.41 10.30
C THR A 213 8.05 -4.90 11.65
N SER A 214 7.93 -6.20 11.94
CA SER A 214 8.39 -6.78 13.20
C SER A 214 9.91 -6.72 13.39
N GLU A 215 10.66 -6.75 12.29
CA GLU A 215 12.12 -6.65 12.29
C GLU A 215 12.65 -5.22 12.08
N GLY A 216 11.76 -4.26 11.83
CA GLY A 216 12.14 -2.87 11.53
C GLY A 216 12.91 -2.73 10.21
N LEU A 217 12.54 -3.53 9.20
CA LEU A 217 13.21 -3.58 7.90
C LEU A 217 12.32 -3.03 6.78
N GLU A 218 12.96 -2.43 5.78
CA GLU A 218 12.33 -2.21 4.48
C GLU A 218 12.53 -3.43 3.59
N LEU A 219 11.67 -3.58 2.56
CA LEU A 219 11.74 -4.72 1.65
C LEU A 219 13.11 -4.79 0.95
N ALA A 220 13.66 -3.64 0.54
CA ALA A 220 14.97 -3.54 -0.08
C ALA A 220 16.11 -4.09 0.80
N ASP A 221 16.00 -3.96 2.12
CA ASP A 221 17.01 -4.41 3.09
C ASP A 221 16.83 -5.86 3.56
N SER A 222 15.72 -6.49 3.16
CA SER A 222 15.37 -7.84 3.59
C SER A 222 16.01 -8.95 2.77
N GLY A 223 16.43 -8.64 1.53
CA GLY A 223 16.83 -9.65 0.54
C GLY A 223 15.70 -10.59 0.11
N PHE A 224 14.46 -10.33 0.52
CA PHE A 224 13.30 -11.11 0.09
C PHE A 224 12.94 -10.76 -1.37
N THR A 225 12.80 -11.77 -2.23
CA THR A 225 12.64 -11.61 -3.68
C THR A 225 11.40 -12.36 -4.18
N GLY A 226 11.01 -12.11 -5.43
CA GLY A 226 9.90 -12.84 -6.05
C GLY A 226 10.19 -14.33 -6.19
N ALA A 227 11.45 -14.71 -6.40
CA ALA A 227 11.91 -16.10 -6.36
C ALA A 227 11.64 -16.76 -5.00
N HIS A 228 11.93 -16.07 -3.88
CA HIS A 228 11.63 -16.58 -2.53
C HIS A 228 10.12 -16.70 -2.31
N LEU A 229 9.34 -15.72 -2.75
CA LEU A 229 7.89 -15.78 -2.63
C LEU A 229 7.31 -16.95 -3.43
N PHE A 230 7.75 -17.14 -4.68
CA PHE A 230 7.34 -18.24 -5.53
C PHE A 230 7.66 -19.60 -4.89
N GLU A 231 8.90 -19.80 -4.42
CA GLU A 231 9.29 -21.06 -3.79
C GLU A 231 8.48 -21.33 -2.51
N LEU A 232 8.24 -20.30 -1.68
CA LEU A 232 7.43 -20.43 -0.47
C LEU A 232 6.00 -20.85 -0.80
N VAL A 233 5.37 -20.23 -1.80
CA VAL A 233 4.01 -20.57 -2.26
C VAL A 233 3.98 -22.00 -2.79
N ARG A 234 4.96 -22.39 -3.61
CA ARG A 234 5.06 -23.75 -4.17
C ARG A 234 5.15 -24.83 -3.09
N LEU A 235 5.93 -24.58 -2.03
CA LEU A 235 6.07 -25.51 -0.90
C LEU A 235 4.79 -25.65 -0.05
N ILE A 236 3.90 -24.65 -0.10
CA ILE A 236 2.59 -24.74 0.54
C ILE A 236 1.65 -25.54 -0.37
N ASP A 237 1.65 -25.24 -1.67
CA ASP A 237 0.76 -25.86 -2.65
C ASP A 237 1.04 -27.37 -2.82
N ASP A 238 2.30 -27.79 -2.72
CA ASP A 238 2.69 -29.21 -2.77
C ASP A 238 2.52 -29.95 -1.42
N GLY A 239 2.11 -29.23 -0.36
CA GLY A 239 1.86 -29.79 0.97
C GLY A 239 3.12 -30.05 1.80
N THR A 240 4.31 -29.65 1.34
CA THR A 240 5.56 -29.75 2.12
C THR A 240 5.50 -28.88 3.37
N LEU A 241 4.86 -27.71 3.27
CA LEU A 241 4.68 -26.76 4.35
C LEU A 241 3.21 -26.48 4.60
N SER A 242 2.80 -26.52 5.87
CA SER A 242 1.58 -25.84 6.27
C SER A 242 1.78 -24.32 6.25
N THR A 243 0.70 -23.55 6.13
CA THR A 243 0.77 -22.07 6.20
C THR A 243 1.47 -21.59 7.48
N LYS A 244 1.31 -22.31 8.61
CA LYS A 244 1.98 -21.97 9.88
C LYS A 244 3.49 -22.16 9.81
N LEU A 245 3.96 -23.23 9.16
CA LEU A 245 5.39 -23.48 8.97
C LEU A 245 5.98 -22.51 7.95
N ALA A 246 5.25 -22.19 6.89
CA ALA A 246 5.67 -21.21 5.89
C ALA A 246 5.98 -19.83 6.49
N LYS A 247 5.22 -19.39 7.52
CA LYS A 247 5.53 -18.14 8.23
C LYS A 247 6.85 -18.20 9.00
N GLN A 248 7.20 -19.35 9.56
CA GLN A 248 8.50 -19.54 10.22
C GLN A 248 9.64 -19.56 9.20
N VAL A 249 9.42 -20.21 8.05
CA VAL A 249 10.37 -20.22 6.93
C VAL A 249 10.58 -18.79 6.42
N LEU A 250 9.52 -18.01 6.21
CA LEU A 250 9.61 -16.60 5.83
C LEU A 250 10.48 -15.79 6.80
N ALA A 251 10.25 -15.94 8.11
CA ALA A 251 11.07 -15.28 9.13
C ALA A 251 12.55 -15.72 9.03
N GLY A 252 12.82 -17.01 8.80
CA GLY A 252 14.18 -17.51 8.60
C GLY A 252 14.86 -16.95 7.34
N VAL A 253 14.13 -16.85 6.22
CA VAL A 253 14.64 -16.25 4.97
C VAL A 253 14.99 -14.78 5.19
N ILE A 254 14.11 -13.99 5.82
CA ILE A 254 14.35 -12.56 6.08
C ILE A 254 15.49 -12.36 7.09
N ALA A 255 15.54 -13.14 8.18
CA ALA A 255 16.63 -13.09 9.14
C ALA A 255 17.99 -13.42 8.50
N GLY A 256 18.00 -14.34 7.53
CA GLY A 256 19.16 -14.69 6.71
C GLY A 256 19.45 -13.71 5.56
N ARG A 257 18.76 -12.57 5.49
CA ARG A 257 18.88 -11.54 4.44
C ARG A 257 18.66 -12.09 3.02
N GLY A 258 17.78 -13.09 2.89
CA GLY A 258 17.53 -13.76 1.61
C GLY A 258 18.72 -14.54 1.07
N GLY A 259 19.74 -14.84 1.88
CA GLY A 259 20.89 -15.62 1.44
C GLY A 259 20.56 -17.08 1.11
N LYS A 260 19.45 -17.59 1.63
CA LYS A 260 18.95 -18.96 1.42
C LYS A 260 17.49 -18.94 0.99
N GLY A 261 17.12 -19.90 0.15
CA GLY A 261 15.75 -20.09 -0.31
C GLY A 261 14.85 -20.72 0.77
N PRO A 262 13.52 -20.51 0.70
CA PRO A 262 12.56 -21.18 1.57
C PRO A 262 12.76 -22.68 1.78
N ALA A 263 13.11 -23.45 0.75
CA ALA A 263 13.28 -24.91 0.89
C ALA A 263 14.49 -25.26 1.78
N GLU A 264 15.59 -24.54 1.61
CA GLU A 264 16.80 -24.73 2.41
C GLU A 264 16.56 -24.34 3.88
N VAL A 265 15.92 -23.19 4.10
CA VAL A 265 15.54 -22.75 5.46
C VAL A 265 14.60 -23.75 6.13
N ALA A 266 13.62 -24.29 5.39
CA ALA A 266 12.72 -25.31 5.89
C ALA A 266 13.47 -26.58 6.31
N GLN A 267 14.42 -27.05 5.50
CA GLN A 267 15.23 -28.23 5.81
C GLN A 267 16.11 -28.01 7.04
N GLU A 268 16.82 -26.89 7.13
CA GLU A 268 17.73 -26.58 8.25
C GLU A 268 17.01 -26.46 9.58
N GLN A 269 15.79 -25.91 9.56
CA GLN A 269 14.97 -25.73 10.76
C GLN A 269 14.09 -26.96 11.06
N GLY A 270 14.15 -28.01 10.22
CA GLY A 270 13.31 -29.19 10.36
C GLY A 270 11.82 -28.86 10.26
N LEU A 271 11.44 -27.90 9.42
CA LEU A 271 10.07 -27.46 9.20
C LEU A 271 9.50 -28.19 7.98
N GLN A 272 8.98 -29.39 8.19
CA GLN A 272 8.23 -30.13 7.17
C GLN A 272 6.93 -30.63 7.78
N GLN A 273 5.86 -30.64 6.99
CA GLN A 273 4.59 -31.19 7.41
C GLN A 273 4.69 -32.72 7.51
N VAL A 274 4.24 -33.30 8.62
CA VAL A 274 4.16 -34.77 8.77
C VAL A 274 3.03 -35.26 7.89
N SER A 275 3.38 -35.89 6.78
CA SER A 275 2.44 -36.48 5.82
C SER A 275 2.19 -37.98 6.04
N ASP A 276 3.04 -38.66 6.83
CA ASP A 276 2.89 -40.08 7.16
C ASP A 276 1.72 -40.28 8.14
N GLU A 277 0.68 -40.94 7.66
CA GLU A 277 -0.54 -41.19 8.41
C GLU A 277 -0.31 -42.16 9.58
N GLY A 278 0.64 -43.10 9.45
CA GLY A 278 0.99 -44.06 10.50
C GLY A 278 1.68 -43.38 11.68
N GLU A 279 2.67 -42.52 11.40
CA GLU A 279 3.34 -41.72 12.43
C GLU A 279 2.36 -40.76 13.11
N LEU A 280 1.53 -40.04 12.33
CA LEU A 280 0.53 -39.14 12.89
C LEU A 280 -0.49 -39.90 13.75
N ARG A 281 -0.99 -41.06 13.30
CA ARG A 281 -1.94 -41.88 14.06
C ARG A 281 -1.33 -42.39 15.37
N ALA A 282 -0.06 -42.79 15.38
CA ALA A 282 0.64 -43.21 16.59
C ALA A 282 0.73 -42.06 17.63
N ILE A 283 1.07 -40.85 17.17
CA ILE A 283 1.14 -39.66 18.03
C ILE A 283 -0.26 -39.30 18.55
N VAL A 284 -1.29 -39.34 17.71
CA VAL A 284 -2.67 -39.06 18.12
C VAL A 284 -3.15 -40.09 19.15
N ALA A 285 -2.88 -41.38 18.94
CA ALA A 285 -3.23 -42.43 19.90
C ALA A 285 -2.56 -42.22 21.26
N GLN A 286 -1.29 -41.82 21.26
CA GLN A 286 -0.57 -41.49 22.49
C GLN A 286 -1.19 -40.29 23.21
N VAL A 287 -1.52 -39.21 22.48
CA VAL A 287 -2.20 -38.04 23.06
C VAL A 287 -3.57 -38.40 23.64
N VAL A 288 -4.35 -39.25 22.96
CA VAL A 288 -5.63 -39.75 23.48
C VAL A 288 -5.43 -40.53 24.78
N ALA A 289 -4.44 -41.42 24.82
CA ALA A 289 -4.12 -42.22 26.01
C ALA A 289 -3.68 -41.34 27.21
N ASP A 290 -2.85 -40.33 26.95
CA ASP A 290 -2.31 -39.43 27.98
C ASP A 290 -3.34 -38.42 28.51
N ASN A 291 -4.49 -38.26 27.84
CA ASN A 291 -5.50 -37.26 28.14
C ASN A 291 -6.89 -37.87 28.39
N ALA A 292 -6.95 -39.02 29.08
CA ALA A 292 -8.18 -39.78 29.35
C ALA A 292 -9.35 -38.92 29.86
N ARG A 293 -9.10 -37.98 30.79
CA ARG A 293 -10.13 -37.08 31.33
C ARG A 293 -10.77 -36.20 30.24
N THR A 294 -9.97 -35.65 29.34
CA THR A 294 -10.45 -34.81 28.23
C THR A 294 -11.24 -35.65 27.22
N VAL A 295 -10.85 -36.91 27.02
CA VAL A 295 -11.55 -37.87 26.15
C VAL A 295 -12.92 -38.22 26.72
N ASP A 296 -13.02 -38.46 28.02
CA ASP A 296 -14.29 -38.73 28.70
C ASP A 296 -15.23 -37.51 28.65
N ASP A 297 -14.70 -36.29 28.82
CA ASP A 297 -15.47 -35.05 28.67
C ASP A 297 -16.04 -34.89 27.23
N ILE A 298 -15.26 -35.27 26.21
CA ILE A 298 -15.71 -35.25 24.80
C ILE A 298 -16.83 -36.27 24.57
N ARG A 299 -16.67 -37.49 25.07
CA ARG A 299 -17.71 -38.55 25.00
C ARG A 299 -18.97 -38.18 25.77
N GLY A 300 -18.84 -37.40 26.85
CA GLY A 300 -19.94 -36.83 27.63
C GLY A 300 -20.69 -35.68 26.93
N GLY A 301 -20.30 -35.30 25.72
CA GLY A 301 -20.99 -34.30 24.89
C GLY A 301 -20.28 -32.94 24.77
N ASN A 302 -19.13 -32.73 25.43
CA ASN A 302 -18.36 -31.49 25.31
C ASN A 302 -17.42 -31.51 24.10
N THR A 303 -17.99 -31.45 22.90
CA THR A 303 -17.24 -31.49 21.62
C THR A 303 -16.23 -30.36 21.45
N LYS A 304 -16.35 -29.24 22.19
CA LYS A 304 -15.37 -28.14 22.16
C LYS A 304 -14.01 -28.53 22.74
N ALA A 305 -13.96 -29.54 23.61
CA ALA A 305 -12.72 -30.01 24.23
C ALA A 305 -11.76 -30.69 23.22
N ILE A 306 -12.24 -31.08 22.03
CA ILE A 306 -11.39 -31.66 20.98
C ILE A 306 -10.30 -30.69 20.52
N GLY A 307 -10.56 -29.37 20.59
CA GLY A 307 -9.56 -28.34 20.25
C GLY A 307 -8.34 -28.37 21.17
N ALA A 308 -8.50 -28.76 22.44
CA ALA A 308 -7.39 -28.91 23.37
C ALA A 308 -6.49 -30.10 22.97
N LEU A 309 -7.08 -31.22 22.53
CA LEU A 309 -6.34 -32.39 22.03
C LEU A 309 -5.62 -32.08 20.72
N VAL A 310 -6.25 -31.34 19.80
CA VAL A 310 -5.56 -30.82 18.60
C VAL A 310 -4.35 -29.99 18.99
N GLY A 311 -4.47 -29.13 20.01
CA GLY A 311 -3.35 -28.37 20.55
C GLY A 311 -2.20 -29.23 21.10
N GLN A 312 -2.52 -30.34 21.78
CA GLN A 312 -1.52 -31.28 22.30
C GLN A 312 -0.81 -32.05 21.18
N VAL A 313 -1.54 -32.53 20.16
CA VAL A 313 -0.94 -33.16 18.98
C VAL A 313 -0.01 -32.17 18.28
N MET A 314 -0.48 -30.94 18.03
CA MET A 314 0.35 -29.89 17.43
C MET A 314 1.60 -29.58 18.26
N LYS A 315 1.53 -29.67 19.59
CA LYS A 315 2.71 -29.48 20.46
C LYS A 315 3.68 -30.67 20.33
N ALA A 316 3.17 -31.90 20.33
CA ALA A 316 3.97 -33.11 20.19
C ALA A 316 4.71 -33.15 18.84
N THR A 317 4.05 -32.73 17.76
CA THR A 317 4.63 -32.67 16.41
C THR A 317 5.33 -31.34 16.10
N ARG A 318 5.57 -30.47 17.09
CA ARG A 318 6.16 -29.12 16.90
C ARG A 318 5.48 -28.28 15.80
N GLY A 319 4.17 -28.46 15.62
CA GLY A 319 3.35 -27.76 14.64
C GLY A 319 3.37 -28.36 13.22
N GLN A 320 4.01 -29.51 13.03
CA GLN A 320 4.14 -30.19 11.75
C GLN A 320 2.92 -31.04 11.36
N ALA A 321 2.03 -31.39 12.29
CA ALA A 321 0.84 -32.18 11.96
C ALA A 321 -0.14 -31.37 11.10
N ASP A 322 -0.79 -32.04 10.15
CA ASP A 322 -1.93 -31.48 9.41
C ASP A 322 -3.12 -31.29 10.37
N PRO A 323 -3.64 -30.06 10.57
CA PRO A 323 -4.75 -29.82 11.49
C PRO A 323 -6.05 -30.52 11.10
N ARG A 324 -6.33 -30.70 9.80
CA ARG A 324 -7.53 -31.41 9.33
C ARG A 324 -7.41 -32.90 9.61
N LYS A 325 -6.32 -33.55 9.16
CA LYS A 325 -6.10 -34.98 9.41
C LYS A 325 -6.02 -35.29 10.90
N THR A 326 -5.41 -34.42 11.70
CA THR A 326 -5.36 -34.55 13.16
C THR A 326 -6.76 -34.58 13.77
N ASN A 327 -7.66 -33.70 13.32
CA ASN A 327 -9.03 -33.65 13.83
C ASN A 327 -9.83 -34.88 13.40
N GLU A 328 -9.64 -35.36 12.17
CA GLU A 328 -10.24 -36.60 11.66
C GLU A 328 -9.80 -37.82 12.49
N LEU A 329 -8.50 -38.01 12.69
CA LEU A 329 -7.93 -39.11 13.49
C LEU A 329 -8.37 -39.05 14.96
N LEU A 330 -8.45 -37.86 15.55
CA LEU A 330 -8.95 -37.69 16.93
C LEU A 330 -10.40 -38.13 17.04
N ARG A 331 -11.26 -37.77 16.08
CA ARG A 331 -12.67 -38.20 16.07
C ARG A 331 -12.78 -39.71 15.90
N GLU A 332 -12.01 -40.28 14.98
CA GLU A 332 -12.01 -41.72 14.74
C GLU A 332 -11.58 -42.53 15.98
N LEU A 333 -10.53 -42.09 16.69
CA LEU A 333 -10.00 -42.79 17.86
C LEU A 333 -10.85 -42.60 19.13
N ILE A 334 -11.55 -41.48 19.26
CA ILE A 334 -12.38 -41.18 20.43
C ILE A 334 -13.77 -41.85 20.32
N GLY A 335 -14.32 -41.92 19.10
CA GLY A 335 -15.68 -42.41 18.82
C GLY A 335 -16.70 -41.29 18.88
#